data_AF-A0A660R4P6-F1
#
_entry.id   AF-A0A660R4P6-F1
#
_cell.length_a   1.000
_cell.length_b   1.000
_cell.length_c   1.000
_cell.angle_alpha   90.00
_cell.angle_beta   90.00
_cell.angle_gamma   90.00
#
_symmetry.space_group_name_H-M   'P 1'
#
loop_
_entity.id
_entity.type
_entity.pdbx_description
1 polymer ?
#
loop_
_entity_poly.entity_id
_entity_poly.type
_entity_poly.pdbx_seq_one_letter_code
_entity_poly.pdbx_strand_id
1 'polypeptide(L)'
;MFILPYHLMQVLEPSIGTIREAFFAMNFKDIKAYEYENCDFLISDLKVEIGRRSKSSNADIVFKDDSDIGYKTSIPLYLAGFVF
;
A
#
# COMPACT_ATOMS: atom_id res chain seq x y z
N MET A 1 -20.32 -11.46 4.32
CA MET A 1 -19.41 -11.39 5.49
C MET A 1 -18.04 -11.02 4.95
N PHE A 2 -17.67 -9.74 5.01
CA PHE A 2 -16.36 -9.29 4.57
C PHE A 2 -15.37 -9.61 5.69
N ILE A 3 -14.49 -10.58 5.46
CA ILE A 3 -13.36 -10.83 6.35
C ILE A 3 -12.33 -9.76 5.98
N LEU A 4 -12.46 -8.58 6.57
CA LEU A 4 -11.35 -7.64 6.61
C LEU A 4 -10.25 -8.32 7.44
N PRO A 5 -9.02 -8.48 6.91
CA PRO A 5 -7.93 -9.05 7.69
C PRO A 5 -7.80 -8.24 8.99
N TYR A 6 -7.70 -8.96 10.12
CA TYR A 6 -7.74 -8.44 11.49
C TYR A 6 -6.74 -7.30 11.77
N HIS A 7 -5.78 -7.03 10.89
CA HIS A 7 -4.87 -5.87 10.97
C HIS A 7 -5.49 -4.53 10.57
N LEU A 8 -6.63 -4.51 9.87
CA LEU A 8 -7.32 -3.27 9.47
C LEU A 8 -8.20 -2.67 10.57
N MET A 9 -8.38 -3.37 11.70
CA MET A 9 -9.41 -3.04 12.68
C MET A 9 -8.82 -2.83 14.08
N GLN A 10 -8.25 -1.64 14.30
CA GLN A 10 -8.37 -0.79 15.50
C GLN A 10 -7.30 0.30 15.43
N VAL A 11 -7.68 1.51 15.03
CA VAL A 11 -6.78 2.65 15.20
C VAL A 11 -7.54 3.82 15.78
N LEU A 12 -7.35 4.05 17.08
CA LEU A 12 -7.86 5.22 17.79
C LEU A 12 -7.15 6.52 17.34
N GLU A 13 -5.95 6.42 16.74
CA GLU A 13 -5.20 7.52 16.10
C GLU A 13 -4.32 7.00 14.93
N PRO A 14 -4.84 6.85 13.70
CA PRO A 14 -4.07 6.28 12.60
C PRO A 14 -3.01 7.22 12.04
N SER A 15 -1.80 6.69 11.86
CA SER A 15 -0.74 7.38 11.11
C SER A 15 -1.15 7.52 9.63
N ILE A 16 -0.65 8.55 8.95
CA ILE A 16 -0.95 8.75 7.52
C ILE A 16 -0.51 7.57 6.65
N GLY A 17 0.56 6.84 7.03
CA GLY A 17 1.00 5.62 6.35
C GLY A 17 -0.07 4.53 6.44
N THR A 18 -0.55 4.25 7.65
CA THR A 18 -1.62 3.27 7.91
C THR A 18 -2.90 3.59 7.14
N ILE A 19 -3.27 4.87 7.03
CA ILE A 19 -4.44 5.30 6.24
C ILE A 19 -4.25 4.97 4.75
N ARG A 20 -3.07 5.25 4.18
CA ARG A 20 -2.77 4.98 2.76
C ARG A 20 -2.80 3.49 2.46
N GLU A 21 -2.18 2.68 3.30
CA GLU A 21 -2.15 1.22 3.17
C GLU A 21 -3.58 0.66 3.25
N ALA A 22 -4.38 1.11 4.22
CA ALA A 22 -5.76 0.67 4.38
C ALA A 22 -6.65 1.07 3.18
N PHE A 23 -6.49 2.31 2.70
CA PHE A 23 -7.18 2.78 1.51
C PHE A 23 -6.76 2.00 0.26
N PHE A 24 -5.48 1.72 0.10
CA PHE A 24 -5.02 0.93 -1.03
C PHE A 24 -5.60 -0.49 -0.98
N ALA A 25 -5.54 -1.14 0.19
CA ALA A 25 -6.02 -2.51 0.36
C ALA A 25 -7.52 -2.68 0.06
N MET A 26 -8.37 -1.69 0.39
CA MET A 26 -9.82 -1.79 0.10
C MET A 26 -10.17 -1.79 -1.40
N ASN A 27 -9.23 -1.39 -2.27
CA ASN A 27 -9.45 -1.40 -3.73
C ASN A 27 -9.27 -2.79 -4.36
N PHE A 28 -8.72 -3.77 -3.63
CA PHE A 28 -8.40 -5.10 -4.16
C PHE A 28 -9.19 -6.18 -3.43
N LYS A 29 -9.74 -7.14 -4.20
CA LYS A 29 -10.45 -8.31 -3.64
C LYS A 29 -9.48 -9.37 -3.12
N ASP A 30 -8.35 -9.55 -3.81
CA ASP A 30 -7.36 -10.58 -3.54
C ASP A 30 -5.99 -9.95 -3.24
N ILE A 31 -5.87 -9.37 -2.04
CA ILE A 31 -4.63 -8.79 -1.54
C ILE A 31 -4.13 -9.58 -0.35
N LYS A 32 -2.83 -9.87 -0.32
CA LYS A 32 -2.17 -10.49 0.83
C LYS A 32 -1.24 -9.47 1.47
N ALA A 33 -1.47 -9.17 2.75
CA ALA A 33 -0.49 -8.44 3.55
C ALA A 33 0.76 -9.31 3.69
N TYR A 34 1.94 -8.73 3.48
CA TYR A 34 3.18 -9.49 3.42
C TYR A 34 4.26 -8.92 4.35
N GLU A 35 4.18 -9.21 5.65
CA GLU A 35 5.15 -8.68 6.63
C GLU A 35 6.59 -9.18 6.44
N TYR A 36 6.81 -10.32 5.78
CA TYR A 36 8.10 -11.03 5.84
C TYR A 36 9.12 -10.66 4.74
N GLU A 37 8.75 -9.93 3.68
CA GLU A 37 9.64 -9.64 2.53
C GLU A 37 9.89 -8.14 2.26
N ASN A 38 9.73 -7.27 3.26
CA ASN A 38 9.99 -5.82 3.14
C ASN A 38 9.09 -5.13 2.09
N CYS A 39 7.82 -5.49 2.03
CA CYS A 39 6.78 -4.80 1.24
C CYS A 39 5.44 -4.86 1.99
N ASP A 40 4.47 -4.03 1.63
CA ASP A 40 3.19 -3.98 2.36
C ASP A 40 2.23 -5.06 1.83
N PHE A 41 2.23 -5.28 0.52
CA PHE A 41 1.29 -6.17 -0.15
C PHE A 41 1.94 -7.01 -1.26
N LEU A 42 1.40 -8.22 -1.44
CA LEU A 42 1.65 -9.07 -2.61
C LEU A 42 0.38 -9.15 -3.46
N ILE A 43 0.44 -8.66 -4.70
CA ILE A 43 -0.68 -8.65 -5.65
C ILE A 43 -0.23 -9.30 -6.95
N SER A 44 -0.80 -10.46 -7.30
CA SER A 44 -0.43 -11.21 -8.52
C SER A 44 1.09 -11.37 -8.67
N ASP A 45 1.75 -11.79 -7.59
CA ASP A 45 3.21 -11.96 -7.46
C ASP A 45 4.05 -10.67 -7.52
N LEU A 46 3.43 -9.49 -7.60
CA LEU A 46 4.10 -8.20 -7.50
C LEU A 46 4.18 -7.73 -6.04
N LYS A 47 5.38 -7.35 -5.60
CA LYS A 47 5.62 -6.74 -4.29
C LYS A 47 5.32 -5.25 -4.35
N VAL A 48 4.33 -4.82 -3.58
CA VAL A 48 3.82 -3.45 -3.58
C VAL A 48 4.10 -2.81 -2.22
N GLU A 49 4.60 -1.58 -2.26
CA GLU A 49 4.82 -0.73 -1.09
C GLU A 49 4.04 0.58 -1.27
N ILE A 50 3.50 1.12 -0.18
CA ILE A 50 2.65 2.30 -0.15
C ILE A 50 3.36 3.42 0.64
N GLY A 51 3.34 4.63 0.10
CA GLY A 51 4.03 5.78 0.68
C GLY A 51 5.45 5.91 0.16
N ARG A 52 6.46 5.49 0.92
CA ARG A 52 7.88 5.70 0.59
C ARG A 52 8.65 4.41 0.58
N ARG A 53 9.55 4.29 -0.41
CA ARG A 53 10.47 3.16 -0.49
C ARG A 53 11.43 3.18 0.69
N SER A 54 11.33 2.19 1.56
CA SER A 54 12.32 1.97 2.62
C SER A 54 13.68 1.57 2.02
N LYS A 55 14.78 1.82 2.75
CA LYS A 55 16.14 1.48 2.27
C LYS A 55 16.35 -0.03 2.07
N SER A 56 15.56 -0.84 2.78
CA SER A 56 15.56 -2.30 2.70
C SER A 56 14.45 -2.86 1.81
N SER A 57 13.61 -2.01 1.22
CA SER A 57 12.49 -2.48 0.40
C SER A 57 12.96 -3.10 -0.91
N ASN A 58 12.47 -4.32 -1.12
CA ASN A 58 12.59 -5.06 -2.36
C ASN A 58 11.27 -4.99 -3.16
N ALA A 59 10.49 -3.92 -3.00
CA ALA A 59 9.26 -3.73 -3.74
C ALA A 59 9.52 -3.57 -5.24
N ASP A 60 8.70 -4.25 -6.04
CA ASP A 60 8.65 -4.13 -7.50
C ASP A 60 8.00 -2.80 -7.89
N ILE A 61 7.00 -2.38 -7.12
CA ILE A 61 6.22 -1.15 -7.35
C ILE A 61 6.02 -0.41 -6.03
N VAL A 62 6.12 0.91 -6.08
CA VAL A 62 5.88 1.80 -4.93
C VAL A 62 4.82 2.82 -5.29
N PHE A 63 3.70 2.84 -4.58
CA PHE A 63 2.71 3.90 -4.73
C PHE A 63 3.04 5.07 -3.81
N LYS A 64 3.14 6.29 -4.35
CA LYS A 64 3.57 7.49 -3.63
C LYS A 64 2.51 8.56 -3.66
N ASP A 65 2.25 9.18 -2.52
CA ASP A 65 1.36 10.34 -2.40
C ASP A 65 2.05 11.67 -2.70
N ASP A 66 3.39 11.69 -2.73
CA ASP A 66 4.21 12.90 -2.95
C ASP A 66 4.66 13.08 -4.41
N SER A 67 3.95 12.48 -5.36
CA SER A 67 4.32 12.49 -6.77
C SER A 67 3.12 12.62 -7.70
N ASP A 68 3.18 13.58 -8.63
CA ASP A 68 2.15 13.81 -9.65
C ASP A 68 2.34 12.97 -10.91
N ILE A 69 3.54 12.42 -11.13
CA ILE A 69 3.90 11.70 -12.35
C ILE A 69 4.65 10.43 -11.98
N GLY A 70 4.22 9.29 -12.53
CA GLY A 70 4.92 8.03 -12.35
C GLY A 70 6.31 8.03 -12.97
N TYR A 71 7.27 7.42 -12.27
CA TYR A 71 8.64 7.29 -12.76
C TYR A 71 9.26 5.95 -12.33
N LYS A 72 9.75 5.19 -13.32
CA LYS A 72 10.26 3.82 -13.15
C LYS A 72 9.22 2.94 -12.45
N THR A 73 9.51 2.51 -11.22
CA THR A 73 8.65 1.65 -10.39
C THR A 73 7.79 2.44 -9.41
N SER A 74 7.83 3.78 -9.46
CA SER A 74 6.98 4.64 -8.64
C SER A 74 5.72 5.03 -9.38
N ILE A 75 4.56 4.85 -8.74
CA ILE A 75 3.25 5.19 -9.28
C ILE A 75 2.58 6.20 -8.33
N PRO A 76 1.95 7.28 -8.82
CA PRO A 76 1.17 8.17 -7.98
C PRO A 76 -0.01 7.45 -7.31
N LEU A 77 -0.14 7.61 -6.00
CA LEU A 77 -1.19 6.97 -5.20
C LEU A 77 -2.58 7.50 -5.54
N TYR A 78 -2.69 8.72 -6.08
CA TYR A 78 -3.96 9.25 -6.58
C TYR A 78 -4.54 8.43 -7.74
N LEU A 79 -3.71 7.68 -8.48
CA LEU A 79 -4.19 6.77 -9.52
C LEU A 79 -4.97 5.58 -8.94
N ALA A 80 -4.72 5.25 -7.67
CA ALA A 80 -5.54 4.30 -6.90
C ALA A 80 -6.75 4.98 -6.24
N GLY A 81 -6.99 6.27 -6.48
CA GLY A 81 -8.10 7.05 -5.95
C GLY A 81 -7.81 7.79 -4.64
N PHE A 82 -6.57 7.74 -4.12
CA PHE A 82 -6.20 8.45 -2.90
C PHE A 82 -5.87 9.92 -3.23
N VAL A 83 -6.85 10.78 -3.09
CA VAL A 83 -6.70 12.23 -3.30
C VAL A 83 -6.64 12.89 -1.91
N PHE A 84 -5.54 13.57 -1.62
CA PHE A 84 -5.32 14.28 -0.35
C PHE A 84 -5.40 15.80 -0.58
#